data_AF-A0A4S4F191-F1
#
_entry.id   AF-A0A4S4F191-F1
#
_cell.length_a   1.000
_cell.length_b   1.000
_cell.length_c   1.000
_cell.angle_alpha   90.00
_cell.angle_beta   90.00
_cell.angle_gamma   90.00
#
_symmetry.space_group_name_H-M   'P 1'
#
loop_
_entity.id
_entity.type
_entity.pdbx_description
1 polymer ?
#
loop_
_entity_poly.entity_id
_entity_poly.type
_entity_poly.pdbx_seq_one_letter_code
_entity_poly.pdbx_strand_id
1 'polypeptide(L)'
;MVTYRIHQYQVVGRALPTETDEHPKIYRMKLWATNEVRAKSKFWYFLRKLKKVKKSNGQMLAINEIFEKNPTKIKNYGIWLRYQSRTGYHNMYKEYRDTTLNGAVEQMYTEMASRHRVRYHCIQIIKTATIPAKLCKRESTKQFHNSKIKFPLVFKKRNWLGGKALVGLGGKSQGAVAKQIGVGLTTLHYSSINLNESFSEVVEWNGASSPAAVSYGADCLAARLV
;
A
#
# COMPACT_ATOMS: atom_id res chain seq x y z
N MET A 1 4.45 -21.47 1.91
CA MET A 1 3.64 -20.31 2.36
C MET A 1 4.46 -19.04 2.12
N VAL A 2 3.85 -17.99 1.57
CA VAL A 2 4.53 -16.70 1.41
C VAL A 2 4.66 -16.07 2.80
N THR A 3 5.88 -15.92 3.30
CA THR A 3 6.15 -15.25 4.57
C THR A 3 6.15 -13.74 4.33
N TYR A 4 5.07 -13.05 4.70
CA TYR A 4 5.00 -11.60 4.63
C TYR A 4 5.78 -10.99 5.80
N ARG A 5 6.53 -9.91 5.56
CA ARG A 5 7.17 -9.16 6.65
C ARG A 5 6.20 -8.26 7.39
N ILE A 6 5.08 -7.92 6.74
CA ILE A 6 4.08 -6.98 7.23
C ILE A 6 2.70 -7.57 6.98
N HIS A 7 1.89 -7.57 8.04
CA HIS A 7 0.56 -8.13 8.07
C HIS A 7 -0.47 -7.03 8.22
N GLN A 8 -1.64 -7.24 7.62
CA GLN A 8 -2.79 -6.36 7.79
C GLN A 8 -3.59 -6.81 9.00
N TYR A 9 -3.81 -5.89 9.94
CA TYR A 9 -4.64 -6.10 11.11
C TYR A 9 -5.86 -5.19 11.06
N GLN A 10 -7.01 -5.76 11.43
CA GLN A 10 -8.19 -5.04 11.81
C GLN A 10 -8.23 -4.96 13.33
N VAL A 11 -8.05 -3.76 13.85
CA VAL A 11 -8.08 -3.49 15.30
C VAL A 11 -9.35 -2.73 15.63
N VAL A 12 -10.08 -3.22 16.64
CA VAL A 12 -11.34 -2.64 17.12
C VAL A 12 -11.20 -2.31 18.59
N GLY A 13 -11.52 -1.07 18.97
CA GLY A 13 -11.44 -0.61 20.36
C GLY A 13 -12.38 0.55 20.63
N ARG A 14 -12.61 0.82 21.91
CA ARG A 14 -13.48 1.88 22.40
C ARG A 14 -12.88 2.56 23.63
N ALA A 15 -13.43 3.70 24.03
CA ALA A 15 -13.17 4.25 25.35
C ALA A 15 -13.79 3.35 26.43
N LEU A 16 -13.29 3.40 27.66
CA LEU A 16 -13.95 2.74 28.78
C LEU A 16 -15.31 3.41 29.03
N PRO A 17 -16.38 2.63 29.23
CA PRO A 17 -17.67 3.19 29.64
C PRO A 17 -17.54 3.95 30.96
N THR A 18 -18.19 5.12 31.03
CA THR A 18 -18.28 5.94 32.23
C THR A 18 -19.75 6.18 32.56
N GLU A 19 -20.07 6.57 33.80
CA GLU A 19 -21.47 6.85 34.20
C GLU A 19 -22.14 7.92 33.32
N THR A 20 -21.35 8.82 32.74
CA THR A 20 -21.81 9.85 31.79
C THR A 20 -21.95 9.38 30.34
N ASP A 21 -21.28 8.29 29.95
CA ASP A 21 -21.34 7.71 28.61
C ASP A 21 -21.25 6.19 28.71
N GLU A 22 -22.41 5.55 28.88
CA GLU A 22 -22.56 4.11 29.06
C GLU A 22 -22.18 3.32 27.79
N HIS A 23 -22.29 3.96 26.62
CA HIS A 23 -22.11 3.32 25.32
C HIS A 23 -21.12 4.11 24.43
N PRO A 24 -19.84 4.13 24.82
CA PRO A 24 -18.83 4.86 24.07
C PRO A 24 -18.64 4.27 22.67
N LYS A 25 -18.44 5.17 21.71
CA LYS A 25 -18.30 4.82 20.29
C LYS A 25 -17.18 3.80 20.04
N ILE A 26 -17.49 2.83 19.20
CA ILE A 26 -16.54 1.79 18.78
C ILE A 26 -15.80 2.26 17.53
N TYR A 27 -14.47 2.21 17.59
CA TYR A 27 -13.58 2.57 16.50
C TYR A 27 -12.93 1.33 15.91
N ARG A 28 -13.02 1.21 14.59
CA ARG A 28 -12.31 0.18 13.81
C ARG A 28 -11.29 0.83 12.89
N MET A 29 -10.10 0.25 12.83
CA MET A 29 -9.04 0.68 11.91
C MET A 29 -8.33 -0.50 11.29
N LYS A 30 -8.06 -0.39 9.99
CA LYS A 30 -7.16 -1.28 9.26
C LYS A 30 -5.76 -0.70 9.31
N LEU A 31 -4.80 -1.47 9.79
CA LEU A 31 -3.42 -1.03 9.92
C LEU A 31 -2.45 -2.13 9.53
N TRP A 32 -1.23 -1.73 9.19
CA TRP A 32 -0.14 -2.64 8.84
C TRP A 32 0.92 -2.64 9.93
N ALA A 33 1.27 -3.83 10.39
CA ALA A 33 2.25 -4.07 11.44
C ALA A 33 2.94 -5.42 11.26
N THR A 34 4.11 -5.59 11.88
CA THR A 34 4.86 -6.85 11.86
C THR A 34 4.25 -7.89 12.80
N ASN A 35 3.61 -7.45 13.89
CA ASN A 35 2.97 -8.31 14.88
C ASN A 35 1.78 -7.59 15.55
N GLU A 36 1.00 -8.34 16.31
CA GLU A 36 -0.16 -7.86 17.04
C GLU A 36 0.19 -6.75 18.07
N VAL A 37 1.35 -6.85 18.72
CA VAL A 37 1.78 -5.86 19.73
C VAL A 37 2.02 -4.49 19.09
N ARG A 38 2.69 -4.47 17.92
CA ARG A 38 2.89 -3.23 17.15
C ARG A 38 1.57 -2.72 16.59
N ALA A 39 0.64 -3.61 16.22
CA ALA A 39 -0.72 -3.24 15.82
C ALA A 39 -1.45 -2.49 16.94
N LYS A 40 -1.47 -3.03 18.17
CA LYS A 40 -2.04 -2.35 19.37
C LYS A 40 -1.43 -0.97 19.58
N SER A 41 -0.10 -0.87 19.56
CA SER A 41 0.58 0.41 19.78
C SER A 41 0.22 1.46 18.73
N LYS A 42 0.13 1.05 17.46
CA LYS A 42 -0.20 1.94 16.34
C LYS A 42 -1.66 2.38 16.39
N PHE A 43 -2.56 1.49 16.82
CA PHE A 43 -3.96 1.81 17.05
C PHE A 43 -4.14 2.94 18.08
N TRP A 44 -3.52 2.78 19.26
CA TRP A 44 -3.59 3.81 20.31
C TRP A 44 -2.92 5.13 19.92
N TYR A 45 -1.85 5.08 19.12
CA TYR A 45 -1.23 6.30 18.57
C TYR A 45 -2.23 7.12 17.75
N PHE A 46 -2.97 6.48 16.85
CA PHE A 46 -3.95 7.17 16.00
C PHE A 46 -5.19 7.60 16.79
N LEU A 47 -5.73 6.77 17.68
CA LEU A 47 -6.87 7.17 18.52
C LEU A 47 -6.56 8.38 19.40
N ARG A 48 -5.37 8.43 19.99
CA ARG A 48 -4.92 9.58 20.77
C ARG A 48 -4.85 10.84 19.91
N LYS A 49 -4.38 10.72 18.66
CA LYS A 49 -4.21 11.86 17.75
C LYS A 49 -5.54 12.38 17.19
N LEU A 50 -6.49 11.48 16.91
CA LEU A 50 -7.75 11.83 16.26
C LEU A 50 -8.90 12.09 17.25
N LYS A 51 -9.04 11.24 18.27
CA LYS A 51 -10.18 11.25 19.20
C LYS A 51 -9.75 11.53 20.66
N LYS A 52 -8.48 11.85 20.90
CA LYS A 52 -7.91 12.16 22.23
C LYS A 52 -8.08 11.04 23.29
N VAL A 53 -8.41 9.82 22.88
CA VAL A 53 -8.54 8.66 23.77
C VAL A 53 -7.15 8.09 24.08
N LYS A 54 -6.84 7.93 25.38
CA LYS A 54 -5.58 7.32 25.85
C LYS A 54 -5.77 5.82 26.06
N LYS A 55 -4.68 5.06 25.98
CA LYS A 55 -4.66 3.61 26.26
C LYS A 55 -5.18 3.27 27.68
N SER A 56 -4.92 4.13 28.67
CA SER A 56 -5.40 3.96 30.04
C SER A 56 -6.92 3.99 30.17
N ASN A 57 -7.57 4.83 29.36
CA ASN A 57 -9.01 5.08 29.41
C ASN A 57 -9.73 4.37 28.26
N GLY A 58 -9.11 3.32 27.70
CA GLY A 58 -9.62 2.65 26.51
C GLY A 58 -9.44 1.15 26.59
N GLN A 59 -10.39 0.44 26.00
CA GLN A 59 -10.45 -1.02 25.98
C GLN A 59 -10.25 -1.54 24.56
N MET A 60 -9.46 -2.60 24.42
CA MET A 60 -9.38 -3.35 23.16
C MET A 60 -10.50 -4.39 23.11
N LEU A 61 -11.26 -4.40 22.02
CA LEU A 61 -12.36 -5.34 21.82
C LEU A 61 -11.89 -6.56 21.02
N ALA A 62 -11.27 -6.33 19.86
CA ALA A 62 -10.82 -7.40 18.99
C ALA A 62 -9.62 -6.96 18.14
N ILE A 63 -8.75 -7.92 17.84
CA ILE A 63 -7.62 -7.75 16.92
C ILE A 63 -7.60 -8.97 16.02
N ASN A 64 -7.94 -8.73 14.76
CA ASN A 64 -8.04 -9.79 13.77
C ASN A 64 -7.00 -9.53 12.68
N GLU A 65 -6.22 -10.55 12.34
CA GLU A 65 -5.39 -10.49 11.15
C GLU A 65 -6.26 -10.71 9.91
N ILE A 66 -6.04 -9.91 8.86
CA ILE A 66 -6.74 -10.03 7.58
C ILE A 66 -5.82 -10.71 6.59
N PHE A 67 -6.31 -11.82 6.04
CA PHE A 67 -5.68 -12.51 4.92
C PHE A 67 -6.36 -12.13 3.60
N GLU A 68 -5.57 -12.06 2.52
CA GLU A 68 -6.10 -11.78 1.18
C GLU A 68 -6.93 -12.98 0.70
N LYS A 69 -8.15 -12.71 0.21
CA LYS A 69 -9.08 -13.77 -0.23
C LYS A 69 -8.57 -14.53 -1.45
N ASN A 70 -7.92 -13.82 -2.39
CA ASN A 70 -7.50 -14.38 -3.68
C ASN A 70 -6.03 -14.02 -3.96
N PRO A 71 -5.07 -14.76 -3.36
CA PRO A 71 -3.63 -14.46 -3.50
C PRO A 71 -3.05 -14.84 -4.87
N THR A 72 -3.83 -15.47 -5.76
CA THR A 72 -3.38 -15.86 -7.10
C THR A 72 -3.73 -14.82 -8.17
N LYS A 73 -4.66 -13.91 -7.86
CA LYS A 73 -5.15 -12.91 -8.82
C LYS A 73 -4.39 -11.61 -8.65
N ILE A 74 -3.75 -11.15 -9.72
CA ILE A 74 -3.04 -9.86 -9.74
C ILE A 74 -4.07 -8.73 -9.73
N LYS A 75 -3.86 -7.75 -8.85
CA LYS A 75 -4.68 -6.54 -8.75
C LYS A 75 -3.77 -5.31 -8.77
N ASN A 76 -4.38 -4.16 -9.06
CA ASN A 76 -3.72 -2.87 -8.88
C ASN A 76 -4.23 -2.26 -7.57
N TYR A 77 -3.32 -1.75 -6.75
CA TYR A 77 -3.59 -1.15 -5.46
C TYR A 77 -3.15 0.30 -5.46
N GLY A 78 -4.07 1.20 -5.16
CA GLY A 78 -3.78 2.59 -4.83
C GLY A 78 -3.51 2.74 -3.35
N ILE A 79 -2.40 3.38 -3.00
CA ILE A 79 -2.01 3.67 -1.63
C ILE A 79 -1.87 5.18 -1.50
N TRP A 80 -2.71 5.76 -0.66
CA TRP A 80 -2.56 7.13 -0.18
C TRP A 80 -1.78 7.06 1.11
N LEU A 81 -0.63 7.70 1.12
CA LEU A 81 0.24 7.76 2.28
C LEU A 81 0.59 9.21 2.61
N ARG A 82 0.87 9.42 3.88
CA ARG A 82 1.53 10.61 4.39
C ARG A 82 2.86 10.17 4.98
N TYR A 83 3.94 10.85 4.61
CA TYR A 83 5.26 10.54 5.12
C TYR A 83 5.92 11.77 5.73
N GLN A 84 6.80 11.55 6.69
CA GLN A 84 7.62 12.58 7.30
C GLN A 84 8.92 12.74 6.50
N SER A 85 9.15 13.93 5.98
CA SER A 85 10.43 14.41 5.46
C SER A 85 11.22 15.11 6.57
N ARG A 86 12.39 15.68 6.22
CA ARG A 86 13.17 16.50 7.15
C ARG A 86 12.43 17.78 7.57
N THR A 87 11.63 18.35 6.65
CA THR A 87 10.97 19.65 6.84
C THR A 87 9.58 19.51 7.43
N GLY A 88 8.88 18.40 7.16
CA GLY A 88 7.50 18.24 7.62
C GLY A 88 6.83 16.98 7.09
N TYR A 89 5.50 17.00 6.99
CA TYR A 89 4.74 15.89 6.45
C TYR A 89 4.26 16.19 5.03
N HIS A 90 4.40 15.22 4.14
CA HIS A 90 3.92 15.32 2.76
C HIS A 90 2.98 14.17 2.43
N ASN A 91 1.92 14.49 1.71
CA ASN A 91 0.99 13.50 1.17
C ASN A 91 1.53 12.98 -0.16
N MET A 92 1.33 11.69 -0.41
CA MET A 92 1.75 11.03 -1.62
C MET A 92 0.75 9.95 -1.99
N TYR A 93 0.52 9.81 -3.28
CA TYR A 93 -0.28 8.75 -3.85
C TYR A 93 0.59 7.86 -4.73
N LYS A 94 0.57 6.55 -4.48
CA LYS A 94 1.33 5.54 -5.23
C LYS A 94 0.41 4.42 -5.68
N GLU A 95 0.75 3.81 -6.80
CA GLU A 95 0.04 2.67 -7.35
C GLU A 95 1.02 1.50 -7.46
N TYR A 96 0.60 0.34 -6.99
CA TYR A 96 1.37 -0.90 -7.05
C TYR A 96 0.55 -1.99 -7.70
N ARG A 97 1.21 -2.85 -8.46
CA ARG A 97 0.62 -4.06 -9.02
C ARG A 97 1.16 -5.25 -8.25
N ASP A 98 0.28 -5.96 -7.56
CA ASP A 98 0.66 -7.13 -6.78
C ASP A 98 -0.52 -8.10 -6.68
N THR A 99 -0.22 -9.31 -6.25
CA THR A 99 -1.17 -10.38 -5.92
C THR A 99 -1.89 -10.15 -4.59
N THR A 100 -1.26 -9.44 -3.65
CA THR A 100 -1.80 -9.20 -2.31
C THR A 100 -1.59 -7.76 -1.86
N LEU A 101 -2.46 -7.29 -0.97
CA LEU A 101 -2.32 -5.96 -0.38
C LEU A 101 -1.09 -5.85 0.55
N ASN A 102 -0.72 -6.94 1.22
CA ASN A 102 0.46 -6.99 2.09
C ASN A 102 1.75 -6.82 1.27
N GLY A 103 1.87 -7.52 0.14
CA GLY A 103 3.00 -7.36 -0.77
C GLY A 103 3.09 -5.95 -1.37
N ALA A 104 1.96 -5.36 -1.76
CA ALA A 104 1.92 -3.99 -2.27
C ALA A 104 2.43 -2.97 -1.24
N VAL A 105 2.06 -3.14 0.04
CA VAL A 105 2.53 -2.28 1.13
C VAL A 105 4.03 -2.51 1.42
N GLU A 106 4.53 -3.74 1.33
CA GLU A 106 5.95 -4.03 1.47
C GLU A 106 6.81 -3.39 0.36
N GLN A 107 6.34 -3.46 -0.89
CA GLN A 107 6.95 -2.76 -2.02
C GLN A 107 6.98 -1.24 -1.77
N MET A 108 5.88 -0.68 -1.26
CA MET A 108 5.81 0.74 -0.90
C MET A 108 6.86 1.11 0.16
N TYR A 109 7.02 0.29 1.20
CA TYR A 109 8.02 0.55 2.24
C TYR A 109 9.45 0.54 1.69
N THR A 110 9.77 -0.42 0.82
CA THR A 110 11.08 -0.51 0.17
C THR A 110 11.34 0.70 -0.73
N GLU A 111 10.36 1.10 -1.52
CA GLU A 111 10.48 2.26 -2.40
C GLU A 111 10.69 3.55 -1.62
N MET A 112 9.93 3.76 -0.55
CA MET A 112 10.04 4.94 0.30
C MET A 112 11.40 5.01 1.02
N ALA A 113 11.94 3.87 1.42
CA ALA A 113 13.28 3.77 1.99
C ALA A 113 14.36 4.12 0.95
N SER A 114 14.20 3.69 -0.30
CA SER A 114 15.18 3.95 -1.36
C SER A 114 15.12 5.39 -1.90
N ARG A 115 13.94 5.84 -2.37
CA ARG A 115 13.79 7.11 -3.08
C ARG A 115 13.77 8.31 -2.15
N HIS A 116 13.15 8.17 -0.99
CA HIS A 116 12.91 9.28 -0.07
C HIS A 116 13.64 9.13 1.27
N ARG A 117 14.39 8.03 1.47
CA ARG A 117 15.11 7.72 2.72
C ARG A 117 14.21 7.72 3.95
N VAL A 118 12.95 7.30 3.78
CA VAL A 118 11.95 7.33 4.86
C VAL A 118 11.95 6.00 5.61
N ARG A 119 11.94 6.08 6.95
CA ARG A 119 11.86 4.91 7.84
C ARG A 119 10.41 4.46 8.05
N TYR A 120 10.22 3.21 8.45
CA TYR A 120 8.90 2.60 8.68
C TYR A 120 7.97 3.41 9.60
N HIS A 121 8.50 3.98 10.70
CA HIS A 121 7.70 4.76 11.67
C HIS A 121 7.28 6.14 11.14
N CYS A 122 7.97 6.65 10.13
CA CYS A 122 7.69 7.95 9.51
C CYS A 122 6.59 7.90 8.45
N ILE A 123 6.06 6.72 8.14
CA ILE A 123 5.05 6.52 7.10
C ILE A 123 3.70 6.18 7.73
N GLN A 124 2.69 6.92 7.32
CA GLN A 124 1.29 6.74 7.71
C GLN A 124 0.51 6.41 6.45
N ILE A 125 -0.03 5.19 6.38
CA ILE A 125 -0.95 4.81 5.32
C ILE A 125 -2.31 5.37 5.70
N ILE A 126 -2.86 6.20 4.83
CA ILE A 126 -4.17 6.83 4.99
C ILE A 126 -5.21 5.84 4.48
N LYS A 127 -5.17 5.55 3.18
CA LYS A 127 -6.17 4.73 2.53
C LYS A 127 -5.49 3.76 1.59
N THR A 128 -6.11 2.59 1.45
CA THR A 128 -5.79 1.64 0.38
C THR A 128 -7.07 1.30 -0.38
N ALA A 129 -6.97 1.17 -1.70
CA ALA A 129 -8.07 0.76 -2.54
C ALA A 129 -7.57 -0.12 -3.68
N THR A 130 -8.40 -1.08 -4.11
CA THR A 130 -8.18 -1.80 -5.36
C THR A 130 -8.67 -0.95 -6.52
N ILE A 131 -7.81 -0.74 -7.51
CA ILE A 131 -8.08 0.15 -8.64
C ILE A 131 -8.27 -0.70 -9.90
N PRO A 132 -9.37 -0.51 -10.66
CA PRO A 132 -9.54 -1.16 -11.95
C PRO A 132 -8.52 -0.60 -12.96
N ALA A 133 -8.07 -1.43 -13.90
CA ALA A 133 -6.98 -1.10 -14.83
C ALA A 133 -7.19 0.21 -15.62
N LYS A 134 -8.45 0.58 -15.90
CA LYS A 134 -8.81 1.82 -16.62
C LYS A 134 -8.55 3.10 -15.81
N LEU A 135 -8.62 3.02 -14.48
CA LEU A 135 -8.49 4.18 -13.58
C LEU A 135 -7.06 4.38 -13.05
N CYS A 136 -6.12 3.49 -13.38
CA CYS A 136 -4.73 3.63 -12.98
C CYS A 136 -4.09 4.86 -13.66
N LYS A 137 -3.42 5.70 -12.87
CA LYS A 137 -2.82 6.95 -13.33
C LYS A 137 -1.32 6.81 -13.61
N ARG A 138 -0.62 5.87 -12.97
CA ARG A 138 0.84 5.76 -13.05
C ARG A 138 1.30 4.96 -14.27
N GLU A 139 2.19 5.54 -15.07
CA GLU A 139 2.75 4.91 -16.28
C GLU A 139 3.44 3.56 -15.99
N SER A 140 4.13 3.45 -14.85
CA SER A 140 4.77 2.21 -14.41
C SER A 140 3.79 1.05 -14.19
N THR A 141 2.53 1.34 -13.87
CA THR A 141 1.48 0.32 -13.71
C THR A 141 0.74 0.10 -15.03
N LYS A 142 0.46 1.17 -15.78
CA LYS A 142 -0.25 1.10 -17.07
C LYS A 142 0.44 0.23 -18.10
N GLN A 143 1.77 0.20 -18.14
CA GLN A 143 2.52 -0.62 -19.09
C GLN A 143 2.17 -2.12 -19.01
N PHE A 144 1.67 -2.61 -17.87
CA PHE A 144 1.35 -4.02 -17.66
C PHE A 144 -0.10 -4.40 -17.99
N HIS A 145 -0.91 -3.49 -18.53
CA HIS A 145 -2.33 -3.74 -18.80
C HIS A 145 -2.61 -4.37 -20.16
N ASN A 146 -1.61 -4.44 -21.05
CA ASN A 146 -1.79 -5.04 -22.36
C ASN A 146 -1.79 -6.58 -22.27
N SER A 147 -2.89 -7.23 -22.67
CA SER A 147 -3.01 -8.69 -22.68
C SER A 147 -2.04 -9.40 -23.61
N LYS A 148 -1.54 -8.70 -24.66
CA LYS A 148 -0.60 -9.26 -25.65
C LYS A 148 0.86 -8.89 -25.35
N ILE A 149 1.16 -8.48 -24.11
CA ILE A 149 2.51 -8.04 -23.75
C ILE A 149 3.53 -9.19 -23.80
N LYS A 150 4.69 -8.92 -24.40
CA LYS A 150 5.83 -9.84 -24.48
C LYS A 150 7.09 -9.06 -24.15
N PHE A 151 7.96 -9.65 -23.33
CA PHE A 151 9.23 -9.02 -22.94
C PHE A 151 10.40 -9.87 -23.43
N PRO A 152 11.34 -9.31 -24.21
CA PRO A 152 12.57 -10.01 -24.54
C PRO A 152 13.50 -10.04 -23.30
N LEU A 153 14.12 -11.19 -23.05
CA LEU A 153 15.17 -11.31 -22.04
C LEU A 153 16.52 -10.94 -22.66
N VAL A 154 16.89 -9.65 -22.58
CA VAL A 154 18.08 -9.11 -23.28
C VAL A 154 19.41 -9.57 -22.66
N PHE A 155 19.46 -9.73 -21.34
CA PHE A 155 20.67 -10.14 -20.64
C PHE A 155 20.33 -11.14 -19.53
N LYS A 156 20.96 -12.31 -19.57
CA LYS A 156 20.88 -13.32 -18.51
C LYS A 156 22.23 -13.41 -17.81
N LYS A 157 22.31 -12.94 -16.57
CA LYS A 157 23.51 -13.10 -15.75
C LYS A 157 23.71 -14.59 -15.44
N ARG A 158 24.85 -15.16 -15.82
CA ARG A 158 25.25 -16.49 -15.32
C ARG A 158 25.60 -16.34 -13.84
N ASN A 159 24.82 -16.98 -12.97
CA ASN A 159 25.17 -17.08 -11.57
C ASN A 159 26.28 -18.14 -11.46
N TRP A 160 27.49 -17.71 -11.15
CA TRP A 160 28.61 -18.59 -10.85
C TRP A 160 28.35 -19.25 -9.49
N LEU A 161 27.81 -20.47 -9.50
CA LEU A 161 27.87 -21.35 -8.34
C LEU A 161 29.29 -21.92 -8.33
N GLY A 162 30.05 -21.60 -7.28
CA GLY A 162 31.48 -21.88 -7.20
C GLY A 162 31.87 -23.32 -7.52
N GLY A 163 32.86 -23.49 -8.40
CA GLY A 163 33.55 -24.76 -8.61
C GLY A 163 34.35 -24.84 -9.92
N LYS A 164 35.66 -24.60 -9.82
CA LYS A 164 36.75 -24.80 -10.81
C LYS A 164 36.86 -23.78 -11.95
N ALA A 165 37.76 -22.82 -11.73
CA ALA A 165 38.53 -22.22 -12.81
C ALA A 165 39.38 -23.32 -13.45
N LEU A 166 39.09 -23.67 -14.70
CA LEU A 166 40.06 -24.32 -15.57
C LEU A 166 40.82 -23.23 -16.32
N VAL A 167 42.14 -23.34 -16.19
CA VAL A 167 43.17 -22.48 -16.74
C VAL A 167 43.11 -22.44 -18.27
N GLY A 168 43.32 -21.24 -18.82
CA GLY A 168 43.89 -21.04 -20.15
C GLY A 168 42.91 -20.94 -21.31
N LEU A 169 42.78 -19.74 -21.88
CA LEU A 169 43.41 -19.37 -23.16
C LEU A 169 43.01 -17.94 -23.54
N GLY A 170 43.98 -17.22 -24.11
CA GLY A 170 44.00 -15.76 -24.24
C GLY A 170 42.98 -15.17 -25.23
N GLY A 171 42.72 -13.88 -25.02
CA GLY A 171 41.90 -13.07 -25.92
C GLY A 171 42.07 -11.60 -25.59
N LYS A 172 42.64 -10.86 -26.54
CA LYS A 172 43.18 -9.49 -26.42
C LYS A 172 42.13 -8.45 -26.00
N SER A 173 42.63 -7.45 -25.26
CA SER A 173 42.03 -6.17 -24.96
C SER A 173 41.47 -5.45 -26.19
N GLN A 174 40.28 -4.85 -26.06
CA GLN A 174 39.96 -3.58 -26.72
C GLN A 174 39.19 -2.69 -25.73
N GLY A 175 39.74 -1.50 -25.48
CA GLY A 175 39.14 -0.48 -24.66
C GLY A 175 37.93 0.15 -25.34
N ALA A 176 36.92 0.51 -24.54
CA ALA A 176 35.82 1.36 -24.98
C ALA A 176 35.73 2.57 -24.05
N VAL A 177 35.89 3.73 -24.69
CA VAL A 177 35.90 5.10 -24.17
C VAL A 177 34.57 5.43 -23.48
N ALA A 178 34.64 5.98 -22.27
CA ALA A 178 33.48 6.53 -21.57
C ALA A 178 33.07 7.87 -22.21
N LYS A 179 31.86 7.94 -22.80
CA LYS A 179 31.26 9.19 -23.28
C LYS A 179 30.25 9.68 -22.26
N GLN A 180 30.59 10.78 -21.62
CA GLN A 180 29.78 11.53 -20.67
C GLN A 180 28.80 12.42 -21.43
N ILE A 181 27.49 12.30 -21.17
CA ILE A 181 26.49 13.22 -21.73
C ILE A 181 25.51 13.63 -20.62
N GLY A 182 25.64 14.89 -20.20
CA GLY A 182 24.57 15.88 -20.19
C GLY A 182 23.38 15.68 -19.24
N VAL A 183 23.40 16.43 -18.15
CA VAL A 183 22.26 16.68 -17.26
C VAL A 183 21.27 17.61 -17.97
N GLY A 184 20.00 17.19 -18.09
CA GLY A 184 18.89 18.02 -18.57
C GLY A 184 17.84 18.21 -17.49
N LEU A 185 17.83 19.39 -16.87
CA LEU A 185 16.85 19.84 -15.89
C LEU A 185 15.61 20.35 -16.63
N THR A 186 14.41 19.83 -16.35
CA THR A 186 13.16 20.50 -16.74
C THR A 186 12.16 20.51 -15.59
N THR A 187 11.65 21.72 -15.35
CA THR A 187 10.79 22.18 -14.26
C THR A 187 9.37 21.65 -14.41
N LEU A 188 8.76 21.15 -13.33
CA LEU A 188 7.34 20.80 -13.31
C LEU A 188 6.54 21.90 -12.60
N HIS A 189 5.57 22.46 -13.33
CA HIS A 189 4.48 23.28 -12.81
C HIS A 189 3.60 22.45 -11.86
N TYR A 190 3.32 23.02 -10.68
CA TYR A 190 2.47 22.43 -9.65
C TYR A 190 1.08 23.07 -9.75
N SER A 191 0.07 22.31 -10.17
CA SER A 191 -1.33 22.69 -10.00
C SER A 191 -1.89 22.02 -8.75
N SER A 192 -2.22 22.86 -7.78
CA SER A 192 -2.75 22.52 -6.46
C SER A 192 -4.17 21.97 -6.57
N ILE A 193 -4.41 20.78 -5.99
CA ILE A 193 -5.76 20.31 -5.68
C ILE A 193 -5.84 20.16 -4.16
N ASN A 194 -6.62 21.05 -3.54
CA ASN A 194 -7.01 21.02 -2.14
C ASN A 194 -7.96 19.84 -1.89
N LEU A 195 -7.55 18.89 -1.06
CA LEU A 195 -8.41 17.83 -0.52
C LEU A 195 -8.04 17.63 0.96
N ASN A 196 -8.38 18.65 1.75
CA ASN A 196 -8.54 18.52 3.20
C ASN A 196 -9.84 17.74 3.43
N GLU A 197 -9.80 16.40 3.40
CA GLU A 197 -10.79 15.49 3.97
C GLU A 197 -10.59 14.10 3.35
N SER A 198 -9.73 13.30 3.95
CA SER A 198 -9.72 11.84 3.82
C SER A 198 -8.56 11.34 4.66
N PHE A 199 -8.73 11.34 5.98
CA PHE A 199 -7.81 10.65 6.88
C PHE A 199 -8.15 9.16 6.88
N SER A 200 -7.21 8.33 7.34
CA SER A 200 -7.41 6.89 7.52
C SER A 200 -8.78 6.59 8.12
N GLU A 201 -9.58 5.79 7.42
CA GLU A 201 -10.96 5.43 7.75
C GLU A 201 -11.01 4.83 9.17
N VAL A 202 -11.12 5.70 10.17
CA VAL A 202 -11.66 5.37 11.47
C VAL A 202 -13.15 5.28 11.22
N VAL A 203 -13.60 4.09 10.85
CA VAL A 203 -15.02 3.84 10.60
C VAL A 203 -15.68 3.71 11.97
N GLU A 204 -16.58 4.64 12.28
CA GLU A 204 -17.50 4.52 13.41
C GLU A 204 -18.40 3.30 13.14
N TRP A 205 -18.39 2.32 14.05
CA TRP A 205 -19.20 1.12 13.90
C TRP A 205 -20.52 1.33 14.63
N ASN A 206 -21.55 1.74 13.89
CA ASN A 206 -22.93 1.79 14.38
C ASN A 206 -23.50 0.37 14.22
N GLY A 207 -23.74 -0.33 15.32
CA GLY A 207 -24.18 -1.72 15.32
C GLY A 207 -25.55 -1.89 14.66
N ALA A 208 -25.59 -2.16 13.35
CA ALA A 208 -26.69 -2.82 12.64
C ALA A 208 -26.29 -3.10 11.18
N SER A 209 -26.04 -4.38 10.86
CA SER A 209 -26.45 -5.09 9.62
C SER A 209 -25.54 -6.30 9.38
N SER A 210 -26.15 -7.49 9.50
CA SER A 210 -25.68 -8.72 8.85
C SER A 210 -25.54 -8.50 7.34
N PRO A 211 -24.67 -9.24 6.62
CA PRO A 211 -24.58 -9.16 5.17
C PRO A 211 -25.77 -9.91 4.55
N ALA A 212 -26.94 -9.29 4.55
CA ALA A 212 -28.03 -9.67 3.67
C ALA A 212 -27.74 -9.13 2.26
N ALA A 213 -28.06 -9.96 1.28
CA ALA A 213 -27.88 -9.73 -0.14
C ALA A 213 -28.34 -8.34 -0.60
N VAL A 214 -27.51 -7.67 -1.40
CA VAL A 214 -27.98 -6.66 -2.37
C VAL A 214 -27.58 -7.17 -3.75
N SER A 215 -28.48 -7.97 -4.29
CA SER A 215 -28.57 -8.33 -5.70
C SER A 215 -29.10 -7.15 -6.52
N TYR A 216 -28.36 -6.80 -7.57
CA TYR A 216 -28.77 -6.31 -8.90
C TYR A 216 -29.76 -5.13 -9.09
N GLY A 217 -29.41 -4.30 -10.08
CA GLY A 217 -30.29 -3.38 -10.80
C GLY A 217 -29.44 -2.39 -11.59
N ALA A 218 -28.93 -2.73 -12.78
CA ALA A 218 -29.60 -2.77 -14.08
C ALA A 218 -29.44 -1.43 -14.82
N ASP A 219 -28.75 -1.47 -15.96
CA ASP A 219 -29.02 -0.62 -17.12
C ASP A 219 -28.47 -1.34 -18.37
N CYS A 220 -29.35 -2.17 -18.92
CA CYS A 220 -29.39 -2.55 -20.33
C CYS A 220 -30.62 -1.85 -20.93
N LEU A 221 -30.39 -0.96 -21.88
CA LEU A 221 -31.37 -0.40 -22.82
C LEU A 221 -30.58 -0.22 -24.13
N ALA A 222 -31.05 -0.58 -25.33
CA ALA A 222 -32.43 -0.73 -25.78
C ALA A 222 -32.54 -1.54 -27.10
N ALA A 223 -33.79 -1.96 -27.37
CA ALA A 223 -34.49 -2.15 -28.66
C ALA A 223 -34.11 -3.37 -29.54
N ARG A 224 -35.06 -4.11 -30.15
CA ARG A 224 -36.36 -3.68 -30.72
C ARG A 224 -37.36 -4.85 -30.88
N LEU A 225 -38.66 -4.52 -30.73
CA LEU A 225 -39.85 -5.27 -31.16
C LEU A 225 -39.91 -5.44 -32.69
N VAL A 226 -40.29 -6.61 -33.21
CA VAL A 226 -41.62 -7.04 -33.73
C VAL A 226 -41.60 -8.57 -33.76
#